data_AF-A0A7C4WHP8-F1
#
_entry.id   AF-A0A7C4WHP8-F1
#
_cell.length_a   1.000
_cell.length_b   1.000
_cell.length_c   1.000
_cell.angle_alpha   90.00
_cell.angle_beta   90.00
_cell.angle_gamma   90.00
#
_symmetry.space_group_name_H-M   'P 1'
#
loop_
_entity.id
_entity.type
_entity.pdbx_description
1 polymer ?
#
loop_
_entity_poly.entity_id
_entity_poly.type
_entity_poly.pdbx_seq_one_letter_code
_entity_poly.pdbx_strand_id
1 'polypeptide(L)'
;MEKRSVRMLLRNSVWKVMEEEGIARFPRPVFGRIPNFVGAEEAASRLVRSEVFRNSKVVKVNPDSPQRPVREAVLRGGKLLVMPTPRISRGFLLINSKELPTNSYGYASTISGAFKYGKEVEPEDLPEIDLIVTGSTVVSIYGERLGKGEGYSELEYGILVEYGKLHPNTPIVTTVHDVQVIDSHIPLEPWDFTVDFIFTPTKEVKTVGEKVRPPGILWEYLSNEKLNAIPLLKKLKSIKDLYRK
;
A
#
# COMPACT_ATOMS: atom_id res chain seq x y z
N MET A 1 8.17 12.70 -24.10
CA MET A 1 8.91 11.72 -23.28
C MET A 1 7.94 10.60 -22.93
N GLU A 2 8.30 9.33 -23.12
CA GLU A 2 7.40 8.20 -22.81
C GLU A 2 7.00 8.22 -21.32
N LYS A 3 5.74 7.93 -20.97
CA LYS A 3 5.22 7.99 -19.57
C LYS A 3 6.16 7.29 -18.59
N ARG A 4 6.66 6.11 -18.97
CA ARG A 4 7.60 5.31 -18.18
C ARG A 4 8.86 6.07 -17.80
N SER A 5 9.44 6.83 -18.73
CA SER A 5 10.65 7.63 -18.49
C SER A 5 10.38 8.74 -17.48
N VAL A 6 9.26 9.47 -17.60
CA VAL A 6 8.86 10.51 -16.65
C VAL A 6 8.67 9.92 -15.25
N ARG A 7 7.94 8.79 -15.14
CA ARG A 7 7.73 8.10 -13.87
C ARG A 7 9.04 7.67 -13.23
N MET A 8 10.03 7.22 -14.02
CA MET A 8 11.34 6.84 -13.49
C MET A 8 12.17 8.05 -13.04
N LEU A 9 12.13 9.16 -13.78
CA LEU A 9 12.80 10.40 -13.40
C LEU A 9 12.30 10.91 -12.04
N LEU A 10 10.98 10.92 -11.83
CA LEU A 10 10.37 11.33 -10.56
C LEU A 10 10.79 10.43 -9.39
N ARG A 11 10.89 9.12 -9.61
CA ARG A 11 11.39 8.20 -8.57
C ARG A 11 12.85 8.49 -8.24
N ASN A 12 13.69 8.63 -9.26
CA ASN A 12 15.11 8.89 -9.10
C ASN A 12 15.38 10.23 -8.39
N SER A 13 14.63 11.28 -8.72
CA SER A 13 14.79 12.57 -8.07
C SER A 13 14.50 12.47 -6.57
N VAL A 14 13.40 11.83 -6.18
CA VAL A 14 13.06 11.66 -4.75
C VAL A 14 14.05 10.74 -4.04
N TRP A 15 14.41 9.59 -4.63
CA TRP A 15 15.41 8.70 -4.03
C TRP A 15 16.75 9.40 -3.81
N LYS A 16 17.19 10.21 -4.78
CA LYS A 16 18.42 11.00 -4.68
C LYS A 16 18.34 12.00 -3.53
N VAL A 17 17.30 12.83 -3.48
CA VAL A 17 17.10 13.83 -2.42
C VAL A 17 17.08 13.16 -1.04
N MET A 18 16.38 12.04 -0.89
CA MET A 18 16.30 11.36 0.41
C MET A 18 17.64 10.80 0.90
N GLU A 19 18.53 10.38 0.01
CA GLU A 19 19.88 9.94 0.36
C GLU A 19 20.81 11.12 0.66
N GLU A 20 20.78 12.15 -0.18
CA GLU A 20 21.64 13.33 -0.08
C GLU A 20 21.34 14.16 1.17
N GLU A 21 20.07 14.29 1.54
CA GLU A 21 19.63 15.05 2.72
C GLU A 21 19.63 14.20 4.01
N GLY A 22 20.05 12.93 3.95
CA GLY A 22 20.09 12.06 5.13
C GLY A 22 18.72 11.70 5.71
N ILE A 23 17.65 11.88 4.93
CA ILE A 23 16.27 11.55 5.30
C ILE A 23 16.06 10.03 5.33
N ALA A 24 16.74 9.30 4.44
CA ALA A 24 16.60 7.87 4.27
C ALA A 24 17.02 7.06 5.52
N ARG A 25 16.12 6.19 5.99
CA ARG A 25 16.41 5.17 7.02
C ARG A 25 16.60 3.80 6.39
N PHE A 26 17.19 2.88 7.15
CA PHE A 26 17.28 1.47 6.74
C PHE A 26 15.89 0.91 6.39
N PRO A 27 15.76 0.13 5.30
CA PRO A 27 16.81 -0.39 4.42
C PRO A 27 17.36 0.61 3.41
N ARG A 28 18.69 0.69 3.31
CA ARG A 28 19.44 1.52 2.35
C ARG A 28 20.24 0.63 1.37
N PRO A 29 20.55 1.12 0.16
CA PRO A 29 20.08 2.38 -0.41
C PRO A 29 18.58 2.34 -0.77
N VAL A 30 17.91 3.49 -0.84
CA VAL A 30 16.46 3.61 -1.08
C VAL A 30 16.06 3.38 -2.54
N PHE A 31 17.02 3.42 -3.48
CA PHE A 31 16.77 3.15 -4.89
C PHE A 31 16.09 1.79 -5.10
N GLY A 32 15.00 1.79 -5.86
CA GLY A 32 14.19 0.57 -6.09
C GLY A 32 13.29 0.17 -4.91
N ARG A 33 13.16 1.01 -3.88
CA ARG A 33 12.36 0.74 -2.67
C ARG A 33 11.29 1.80 -2.45
N ILE A 34 10.29 1.45 -1.65
CA ILE A 34 9.50 2.47 -0.94
C ILE A 34 10.42 3.06 0.13
N PRO A 35 10.77 4.36 0.08
CA PRO A 35 11.81 4.92 0.94
C PRO A 35 11.37 4.94 2.41
N ASN A 36 12.15 4.32 3.31
CA ASN A 36 11.96 4.53 4.73
C ASN A 36 12.59 5.87 5.15
N PHE A 37 12.01 6.58 6.10
CA PHE A 37 12.39 7.97 6.38
C PHE A 37 12.35 8.33 7.87
N VAL A 38 13.20 9.28 8.25
CA VAL A 38 13.10 9.99 9.53
C VAL A 38 11.76 10.74 9.55
N GLY A 39 10.94 10.54 10.57
CA GLY A 39 9.58 11.09 10.60
C GLY A 39 8.45 10.07 10.32
N ALA A 40 8.77 8.81 10.02
CA ALA A 40 7.75 7.80 9.66
C ALA A 40 6.73 7.56 10.77
N GLU A 41 7.18 7.58 12.02
CA GLU A 41 6.35 7.45 13.22
C GLU A 41 5.42 8.67 13.38
N GLU A 42 5.89 9.89 13.10
CA GLU A 42 5.12 11.13 13.13
C GLU A 42 4.04 11.14 12.03
N ALA A 43 4.40 10.76 10.80
CA ALA A 43 3.45 10.62 9.69
C ALA A 43 2.35 9.60 10.02
N ALA A 44 2.73 8.46 10.60
CA ALA A 44 1.78 7.47 11.08
C ALA A 44 0.90 8.01 12.22
N SER A 45 1.47 8.78 13.15
CA SER A 45 0.71 9.41 14.24
C SER A 45 -0.36 10.37 13.72
N ARG A 46 -0.07 11.14 12.66
CA ARG A 46 -1.07 11.99 12.01
C ARG A 46 -2.20 11.18 11.40
N LEU A 47 -1.87 10.13 10.65
CA LEU A 47 -2.88 9.20 10.13
C LEU A 47 -3.77 8.67 11.26
N VAL A 48 -3.18 8.24 12.39
CA VAL A 48 -3.94 7.68 13.52
C VAL A 48 -4.95 8.66 14.12
N ARG A 49 -4.66 9.96 14.10
CA ARG A 49 -5.54 11.02 14.62
C ARG A 49 -6.68 11.38 13.65
N SER A 50 -6.51 11.09 12.36
CA SER A 50 -7.51 11.40 11.32
C SER A 50 -8.82 10.62 11.52
N GLU A 51 -9.92 11.16 10.98
CA GLU A 51 -11.22 10.49 11.01
C GLU A 51 -11.22 9.19 10.20
N VAL A 52 -10.53 9.17 9.05
CA VAL A 52 -10.45 7.98 8.19
C VAL A 52 -9.83 6.78 8.93
N PHE A 53 -8.84 7.02 9.80
CA PHE A 53 -8.29 5.96 10.63
C PHE A 53 -9.19 5.63 11.82
N ARG A 54 -9.73 6.63 12.53
CA ARG A 54 -10.58 6.38 13.71
C ARG A 54 -11.82 5.56 13.37
N ASN A 55 -12.43 5.81 12.21
CA ASN A 55 -13.66 5.16 11.77
C ASN A 55 -13.46 3.77 11.14
N SER A 56 -12.23 3.37 10.81
CA SER A 56 -11.95 2.03 10.25
C SER A 56 -11.86 0.94 11.32
N LYS A 57 -12.27 -0.29 11.00
CA LYS A 57 -12.09 -1.48 11.84
C LYS A 57 -11.13 -2.47 11.20
N VAL A 58 -11.10 -2.53 9.87
CA VAL A 58 -10.21 -3.38 9.08
C VAL A 58 -9.33 -2.50 8.20
N VAL A 59 -8.01 -2.58 8.42
CA VAL A 59 -7.04 -1.74 7.73
C VAL A 59 -6.06 -2.61 6.96
N LYS A 60 -6.01 -2.42 5.64
CA LYS A 60 -4.98 -3.02 4.80
C LYS A 60 -3.74 -2.14 4.79
N VAL A 61 -2.58 -2.69 5.11
CA VAL A 61 -1.32 -1.94 5.11
C VAL A 61 -0.24 -2.73 4.39
N ASN A 62 0.46 -2.12 3.42
CA ASN A 62 1.59 -2.75 2.71
C ASN A 62 2.74 -3.15 3.67
N PRO A 63 3.55 -4.18 3.34
CA PRO A 63 4.60 -4.72 4.21
C PRO A 63 5.89 -3.88 4.26
N ASP A 64 6.02 -2.87 3.41
CA ASP A 64 7.21 -2.02 3.32
C ASP A 64 7.59 -1.39 4.68
N SER A 65 8.89 -1.15 4.88
CA SER A 65 9.44 -0.64 6.14
C SER A 65 8.83 0.67 6.64
N PRO A 66 8.60 1.72 5.81
CA PRO A 66 8.02 2.98 6.28
C PRO A 66 6.59 2.85 6.81
N GLN A 67 5.89 1.76 6.51
CA GLN A 67 4.51 1.51 6.91
C GLN A 67 4.43 0.66 8.19
N ARG A 68 5.56 0.18 8.72
CA ARG A 68 5.59 -0.56 10.00
C ARG A 68 4.95 0.23 11.15
N PRO A 69 5.21 1.54 11.34
CA PRO A 69 4.56 2.31 12.40
C PRO A 69 3.03 2.31 12.27
N VAL A 70 2.50 2.36 11.04
CA VAL A 70 1.06 2.27 10.80
C VAL A 70 0.53 0.88 11.15
N ARG A 71 1.22 -0.20 10.73
CA ARG A 71 0.82 -1.58 11.10
C ARG A 71 0.76 -1.76 12.61
N GLU A 72 1.76 -1.25 13.33
CA GLU A 72 1.76 -1.28 14.79
C GLU A 72 0.60 -0.49 15.38
N ALA A 73 0.30 0.70 14.84
CA ALA A 73 -0.81 1.52 15.30
C ALA A 73 -2.18 0.87 15.07
N VAL A 74 -2.36 0.14 13.95
CA VAL A 74 -3.57 -0.66 13.70
C VAL A 74 -3.76 -1.69 14.81
N LEU A 75 -2.72 -2.45 15.14
CA LEU A 75 -2.77 -3.48 16.18
C LEU A 75 -3.04 -2.87 17.57
N ARG A 76 -2.32 -1.81 17.93
CA ARG A 76 -2.52 -1.07 19.18
C ARG A 76 -3.91 -0.44 19.28
N GLY A 77 -4.50 -0.06 18.16
CA GLY A 77 -5.84 0.48 18.06
C GLY A 77 -6.96 -0.57 18.15
N GLY A 78 -6.64 -1.86 18.37
CA GLY A 78 -7.66 -2.90 18.48
C GLY A 78 -8.32 -3.28 17.13
N LYS A 79 -7.73 -2.86 16.01
CA LYS A 79 -8.26 -3.05 14.64
C LYS A 79 -7.70 -4.33 14.02
N LEU A 80 -8.39 -4.85 13.02
CA LEU A 80 -7.88 -5.96 12.19
C LEU A 80 -6.85 -5.41 11.19
N LEU A 81 -5.67 -6.01 11.17
CA LEU A 81 -4.63 -5.71 10.20
C LEU A 81 -4.66 -6.74 9.07
N VAL A 82 -4.86 -6.28 7.84
CA VAL A 82 -4.66 -7.08 6.62
C VAL A 82 -3.33 -6.66 6.00
N MET A 83 -2.39 -7.59 5.88
CA MET A 83 -1.09 -7.32 5.26
C MET A 83 -0.89 -8.25 4.07
N PRO A 84 -0.69 -7.75 2.84
CA PRO A 84 -0.27 -8.61 1.74
C PRO A 84 1.13 -9.13 2.04
N THR A 85 1.36 -10.40 1.72
CA THR A 85 2.68 -11.00 1.80
C THR A 85 3.61 -10.35 0.76
N PRO A 86 4.93 -10.30 1.00
CA PRO A 86 5.87 -9.73 0.02
C PRO A 86 5.69 -10.35 -1.37
N ARG A 87 5.50 -9.48 -2.38
CA ARG A 87 5.20 -9.88 -3.77
C ARG A 87 3.92 -10.72 -3.94
N ILE A 88 3.03 -10.71 -2.94
CA ILE A 88 1.78 -11.49 -2.91
C ILE A 88 2.05 -13.01 -3.05
N SER A 89 3.24 -13.48 -2.67
CA SER A 89 3.66 -14.86 -2.91
C SER A 89 2.81 -15.90 -2.19
N ARG A 90 2.20 -15.51 -1.06
CA ARG A 90 1.30 -16.34 -0.24
C ARG A 90 -0.03 -15.64 0.06
N GLY A 91 -0.44 -14.69 -0.79
CA GLY A 91 -1.70 -13.95 -0.58
C GLY A 91 -1.60 -12.94 0.58
N PHE A 92 -2.55 -13.01 1.52
CA PHE A 92 -2.72 -12.04 2.59
C PHE A 92 -2.63 -12.68 3.98
N LEU A 93 -2.15 -11.89 4.93
CA LEU A 93 -2.13 -12.21 6.35
C LEU A 93 -3.19 -11.37 7.06
N LEU A 94 -4.05 -12.02 7.84
CA LEU A 94 -5.00 -11.38 8.74
C LEU A 94 -4.47 -11.49 10.17
N ILE A 95 -4.30 -10.35 10.84
CA ILE A 95 -3.82 -10.28 12.21
C ILE A 95 -4.88 -9.60 13.06
N ASN A 96 -5.38 -10.34 14.05
CA ASN A 96 -6.33 -9.85 15.03
C ASN A 96 -5.61 -9.52 16.33
N SER A 97 -5.55 -8.23 16.69
CA SER A 97 -4.82 -7.81 17.89
C SER A 97 -5.41 -8.32 19.20
N LYS A 98 -6.68 -8.75 19.20
CA LYS A 98 -7.34 -9.39 20.36
C LYS A 98 -6.82 -10.81 20.65
N GLU A 99 -6.21 -11.44 19.66
CA GLU A 99 -5.62 -12.79 19.78
C GLU A 99 -4.14 -12.74 20.19
N LEU A 100 -3.60 -11.53 20.42
CA LEU A 100 -2.18 -11.32 20.67
C LEU A 100 -1.92 -10.71 22.05
N PRO A 101 -0.83 -11.12 22.73
CA PRO A 101 -0.33 -10.42 23.89
C PRO A 101 0.00 -8.96 23.55
N THR A 102 -0.38 -8.01 24.40
CA THR A 102 -0.20 -6.56 24.13
C THR A 102 1.25 -6.13 23.93
N ASN A 103 2.21 -6.83 24.55
CA ASN A 103 3.64 -6.61 24.37
C ASN A 103 4.19 -7.11 23.01
N SER A 104 3.40 -7.87 22.24
CA SER A 104 3.82 -8.46 20.96
C SER A 104 3.57 -7.57 19.73
N TYR A 105 2.75 -6.51 19.86
CA TYR A 105 2.32 -5.69 18.71
C TYR A 105 3.49 -5.08 17.91
N GLY A 106 4.55 -4.66 18.59
CA GLY A 106 5.73 -4.10 17.93
C GLY A 106 6.51 -5.12 17.09
N TYR A 107 6.47 -6.40 17.47
CA TYR A 107 7.03 -7.48 16.64
C TYR A 107 6.04 -7.92 15.56
N ALA A 108 4.77 -8.08 15.90
CA ALA A 108 3.70 -8.45 14.97
C ALA A 108 3.53 -7.46 13.79
N SER A 109 3.95 -6.21 13.94
CA SER A 109 3.98 -5.21 12.86
C SER A 109 5.14 -5.39 11.86
N THR A 110 6.12 -6.23 12.16
CA THR A 110 7.20 -6.60 11.23
C THR A 110 6.73 -7.66 10.24
N ILE A 111 7.44 -7.85 9.12
CA ILE A 111 7.11 -8.92 8.17
C ILE A 111 7.19 -10.29 8.87
N SER A 112 8.28 -10.57 9.59
CA SER A 112 8.47 -11.84 10.29
C SER A 112 7.43 -12.07 11.38
N GLY A 113 7.10 -11.03 12.15
CA GLY A 113 6.06 -11.13 13.17
C GLY A 113 4.66 -11.27 12.60
N ALA A 114 4.37 -10.63 11.48
CA ALA A 114 3.12 -10.83 10.75
C ALA A 114 2.99 -12.29 10.27
N PHE A 115 4.06 -12.91 9.78
CA PHE A 115 4.04 -14.36 9.46
C PHE A 115 3.90 -15.25 10.69
N LYS A 116 4.47 -14.84 11.85
CA LYS A 116 4.36 -15.61 13.11
C LYS A 116 2.95 -15.55 13.71
N TYR A 117 2.33 -14.39 13.66
CA TYR A 117 1.11 -14.08 14.42
C TYR A 117 -0.14 -13.94 13.54
N GLY A 118 0.04 -13.71 12.25
CA GLY A 118 -1.04 -13.61 11.28
C GLY A 118 -1.48 -14.98 10.78
N LYS A 119 -2.76 -15.06 10.42
CA LYS A 119 -3.33 -16.20 9.72
C LYS A 119 -3.26 -15.92 8.22
N GLU A 120 -2.73 -16.87 7.46
CA GLU A 120 -2.86 -16.85 6.00
C GLU A 120 -4.32 -17.09 5.65
N VAL A 121 -4.87 -16.18 4.86
CA VAL A 121 -6.26 -16.20 4.45
C VAL A 121 -6.35 -16.04 2.94
N GLU A 122 -7.21 -16.85 2.33
CA GLU A 122 -7.62 -16.61 0.96
C GLU A 122 -8.37 -15.28 0.89
N PRO A 123 -8.28 -14.53 -0.22
CA PRO A 123 -8.97 -13.26 -0.31
C PRO A 123 -10.49 -13.36 -0.16
N GLU A 124 -11.08 -14.53 -0.47
CA GLU A 124 -12.51 -14.81 -0.28
C GLU A 124 -12.93 -14.70 1.19
N ASP A 125 -12.05 -15.11 2.11
CA ASP A 125 -12.28 -15.14 3.56
C ASP A 125 -11.87 -13.84 4.26
N LEU A 126 -11.30 -12.88 3.52
CA LEU A 126 -10.99 -11.57 4.08
C LEU A 126 -12.30 -10.84 4.45
N PRO A 127 -12.32 -10.13 5.60
CA PRO A 127 -13.36 -9.14 5.84
C PRO A 127 -13.25 -8.01 4.81
N GLU A 128 -14.34 -7.25 4.64
CA GLU A 128 -14.31 -6.01 3.87
C GLU A 128 -13.28 -5.03 4.46
N ILE A 129 -12.58 -4.30 3.59
CA ILE A 129 -11.51 -3.38 4.00
C ILE A 129 -12.09 -1.97 4.12
N ASP A 130 -11.96 -1.39 5.31
CA ASP A 130 -12.42 -0.03 5.59
C ASP A 130 -11.40 1.04 5.20
N LEU A 131 -10.10 0.71 5.16
CA LEU A 131 -9.02 1.64 4.86
C LEU A 131 -7.82 0.93 4.21
N ILE A 132 -7.31 1.48 3.11
CA ILE A 132 -6.05 1.06 2.49
C ILE A 132 -4.95 2.08 2.81
N VAL A 133 -3.84 1.59 3.34
CA VAL A 133 -2.59 2.34 3.50
C VAL A 133 -1.53 1.76 2.57
N THR A 134 -1.11 2.56 1.60
CA THR A 134 -0.12 2.15 0.59
C THR A 134 1.16 2.97 0.69
N GLY A 135 2.29 2.34 0.39
CA GLY A 135 3.58 3.01 0.30
C GLY A 135 3.77 3.70 -1.04
N SER A 136 4.33 4.90 -1.02
CA SER A 136 4.65 5.67 -2.22
C SER A 136 6.12 6.08 -2.20
N THR A 137 6.73 6.11 -3.38
CA THR A 137 8.02 6.77 -3.61
C THR A 137 7.80 8.26 -3.82
N VAL A 138 6.82 8.63 -4.65
CA VAL A 138 6.41 10.03 -4.87
C VAL A 138 4.88 10.09 -4.96
N VAL A 139 4.30 11.17 -4.47
CA VAL A 139 2.87 11.42 -4.48
C VAL A 139 2.60 12.88 -4.80
N SER A 140 1.59 13.13 -5.62
CA SER A 140 1.14 14.48 -5.95
C SER A 140 0.02 14.93 -5.02
N ILE A 141 -0.10 16.23 -4.75
CA ILE A 141 -1.28 16.81 -4.06
C ILE A 141 -2.60 16.55 -4.82
N TYR A 142 -2.55 16.16 -6.09
CA TYR A 142 -3.70 15.70 -6.88
C TYR A 142 -4.07 14.23 -6.61
N GLY A 143 -3.31 13.52 -5.77
CA GLY A 143 -3.56 12.14 -5.35
C GLY A 143 -2.93 11.07 -6.22
N GLU A 144 -2.35 11.43 -7.36
CA GLU A 144 -1.55 10.51 -8.16
C GLU A 144 -0.32 10.07 -7.37
N ARG A 145 0.08 8.80 -7.51
CA ARG A 145 1.26 8.28 -6.81
C ARG A 145 2.07 7.33 -7.67
N LEU A 146 3.34 7.21 -7.33
CA LEU A 146 4.21 6.15 -7.82
C LEU A 146 4.73 5.35 -6.63
N GLY A 147 4.52 4.03 -6.64
CA GLY A 147 5.31 3.11 -5.83
C GLY A 147 6.71 2.89 -6.44
N LYS A 148 7.44 1.88 -5.95
CA LYS A 148 8.80 1.53 -6.42
C LYS A 148 8.92 1.03 -7.87
N GLY A 149 7.79 0.78 -8.55
CA GLY A 149 7.75 0.45 -9.99
C GLY A 149 7.46 -1.02 -10.32
N GLU A 150 7.33 -1.90 -9.31
CA GLU A 150 7.03 -3.32 -9.54
C GLU A 150 5.54 -3.61 -9.76
N GLY A 151 4.63 -2.69 -9.44
CA GLY A 151 3.18 -2.84 -9.70
C GLY A 151 2.44 -3.80 -8.75
N TYR A 152 3.04 -4.21 -7.62
CA TYR A 152 2.39 -5.12 -6.68
C TYR A 152 1.24 -4.47 -5.92
N SER A 153 1.33 -3.19 -5.57
CA SER A 153 0.26 -2.49 -4.85
C SER A 153 -1.02 -2.36 -5.68
N GLU A 154 -0.87 -2.15 -6.98
CA GLU A 154 -1.97 -2.12 -7.94
C GLU A 154 -2.60 -3.51 -8.11
N LEU A 155 -1.78 -4.58 -8.09
CA LEU A 155 -2.30 -5.96 -8.10
C LEU A 155 -3.00 -6.34 -6.80
N GLU A 156 -2.47 -5.97 -5.64
CA GLU A 156 -3.12 -6.18 -4.34
C GLU A 156 -4.49 -5.50 -4.33
N TYR A 157 -4.58 -4.26 -4.82
CA TYR A 157 -5.83 -3.53 -4.97
C TYR A 157 -6.78 -4.26 -5.93
N GLY A 158 -6.32 -4.61 -7.13
CA GLY A 158 -7.13 -5.30 -8.13
C GLY A 158 -7.70 -6.62 -7.61
N ILE A 159 -6.89 -7.43 -6.93
CA ILE A 159 -7.33 -8.68 -6.29
C ILE A 159 -8.46 -8.40 -5.29
N LEU A 160 -8.30 -7.40 -4.41
CA LEU A 160 -9.33 -7.08 -3.41
C LEU A 160 -10.64 -6.61 -4.06
N VAL A 161 -10.58 -5.90 -5.18
CA VAL A 161 -11.79 -5.55 -5.96
C VAL A 161 -12.45 -6.79 -6.56
N GLU A 162 -11.67 -7.70 -7.18
CA GLU A 162 -12.20 -8.93 -7.80
C GLU A 162 -12.93 -9.83 -6.80
N TYR A 163 -12.51 -9.80 -5.53
CA TYR A 163 -13.16 -10.53 -4.44
C TYR A 163 -14.19 -9.71 -3.66
N GLY A 164 -14.58 -8.53 -4.16
CA GLY A 164 -15.61 -7.68 -3.56
C GLY A 164 -15.24 -7.16 -2.16
N LYS A 165 -13.95 -7.06 -1.83
CA LYS A 165 -13.47 -6.63 -0.51
C LYS A 165 -13.33 -5.12 -0.35
N LEU A 166 -13.56 -4.36 -1.43
CA LEU A 166 -13.48 -2.90 -1.45
C LEU A 166 -14.80 -2.29 -1.88
N HIS A 167 -15.28 -1.31 -1.12
CA HIS A 167 -16.36 -0.43 -1.55
C HIS A 167 -15.79 0.65 -2.48
N PRO A 168 -16.57 1.18 -3.46
CA PRO A 168 -16.12 2.30 -4.31
C PRO A 168 -15.62 3.54 -3.53
N ASN A 169 -16.10 3.68 -2.29
CA ASN A 169 -15.73 4.76 -1.38
C ASN A 169 -14.67 4.39 -0.34
N THR A 170 -14.11 3.17 -0.34
CA THR A 170 -13.03 2.79 0.59
C THR A 170 -11.88 3.80 0.45
N PRO A 171 -11.52 4.52 1.54
CA PRO A 171 -10.44 5.49 1.52
C PRO A 171 -9.09 4.81 1.29
N ILE A 172 -8.26 5.46 0.47
CA ILE A 172 -6.88 5.07 0.20
C ILE A 172 -5.97 6.20 0.64
N VAL A 173 -4.99 5.89 1.47
CA VAL A 173 -4.07 6.89 2.04
C VAL A 173 -2.62 6.45 1.90
N THR A 174 -1.72 7.42 2.01
CA THR A 174 -0.27 7.15 2.05
C THR A 174 0.40 7.92 3.17
N THR A 175 1.42 7.32 3.78
CA THR A 175 2.33 7.96 4.72
C THR A 175 3.70 8.09 4.07
N VAL A 176 4.20 9.32 3.94
CA VAL A 176 5.44 9.65 3.21
C VAL A 176 6.18 10.80 3.91
N HIS A 177 7.45 11.03 3.57
CA HIS A 177 8.15 12.24 3.96
C HIS A 177 7.69 13.45 3.11
N ASP A 178 7.85 14.67 3.63
CA ASP A 178 7.46 15.91 2.94
C ASP A 178 8.10 16.05 1.55
N VAL A 179 9.36 15.66 1.38
CA VAL A 179 10.10 15.70 0.09
C VAL A 179 9.54 14.74 -0.97
N GLN A 180 8.71 13.77 -0.56
CA GLN A 180 8.06 12.84 -1.49
C GLN A 180 6.76 13.42 -2.06
N VAL A 181 6.30 14.59 -1.56
CA VAL A 181 5.08 15.25 -1.99
C VAL A 181 5.40 16.33 -3.02
N ILE A 182 4.78 16.24 -4.19
CA ILE A 182 4.95 17.22 -5.28
C ILE A 182 3.63 17.92 -5.62
N ASP A 183 3.73 19.08 -6.25
CA ASP A 183 2.60 19.93 -6.69
C ASP A 183 2.34 19.84 -8.20
N SER A 184 2.97 18.88 -8.88
CA SER A 184 2.81 18.62 -10.32
C SER A 184 2.12 17.28 -10.58
N HIS A 185 1.53 17.15 -11.76
CA HIS A 185 0.85 15.92 -12.17
C HIS A 185 1.82 14.78 -12.45
N ILE A 186 1.44 13.58 -12.01
CA ILE A 186 2.13 12.34 -12.30
C ILE A 186 1.35 11.58 -13.39
N PRO A 187 2.00 11.19 -14.51
CA PRO A 187 1.32 10.41 -15.53
C PRO A 187 0.93 9.03 -14.99
N LEU A 188 -0.37 8.74 -15.02
CA LEU A 188 -0.96 7.47 -14.62
C LEU A 188 -1.07 6.49 -15.80
N GLU A 189 -1.01 5.22 -15.45
CA GLU A 189 -1.40 4.07 -16.28
C GLU A 189 -2.82 3.60 -15.93
N PRO A 190 -3.50 2.84 -16.81
CA PRO A 190 -4.89 2.43 -16.61
C PRO A 190 -5.16 1.65 -15.31
N TRP A 191 -4.15 0.94 -14.78
CA TRP A 191 -4.24 0.16 -13.55
C TRP A 191 -3.83 0.93 -12.30
N ASP A 192 -3.36 2.18 -12.43
CA ASP A 192 -2.99 2.97 -11.26
C ASP A 192 -4.25 3.49 -10.54
N PHE A 193 -4.15 3.63 -9.22
CA PHE A 193 -5.17 4.27 -8.39
C PHE A 193 -4.59 5.50 -7.68
N THR A 194 -5.45 6.48 -7.41
CA THR A 194 -5.09 7.67 -6.63
C THR A 194 -5.32 7.48 -5.13
N VAL A 195 -4.63 8.27 -4.31
CA VAL A 195 -4.88 8.37 -2.86
C VAL A 195 -5.79 9.54 -2.55
N ASP A 196 -6.61 9.40 -1.51
CA ASP A 196 -7.53 10.42 -1.01
C ASP A 196 -6.84 11.36 0.01
N PHE A 197 -5.88 10.82 0.78
CA PHE A 197 -5.13 11.59 1.78
C PHE A 197 -3.64 11.23 1.78
N ILE A 198 -2.83 12.24 2.07
CA ILE A 198 -1.38 12.15 2.23
C ILE A 198 -1.03 12.63 3.63
N PHE A 199 -0.32 11.79 4.38
CA PHE A 199 0.15 12.12 5.72
C PHE A 199 1.67 12.20 5.72
N THR A 200 2.19 13.36 6.12
CA THR A 200 3.62 13.59 6.29
C THR A 200 3.95 13.87 7.76
N PRO A 201 5.24 13.91 8.16
CA PRO A 201 5.61 14.36 9.50
C PRO A 201 5.03 15.74 9.85
N THR A 202 4.86 16.63 8.87
CA THR A 202 4.44 18.03 9.13
C THR A 202 2.97 18.32 8.87
N LYS A 203 2.30 17.59 7.96
CA LYS A 203 0.95 17.94 7.49
C LYS A 203 0.09 16.73 7.11
N GLU A 204 -1.21 16.97 7.09
CA GLU A 204 -2.21 16.15 6.42
C GLU A 204 -2.68 16.92 5.18
N VAL A 205 -2.74 16.24 4.04
CA VAL A 205 -3.20 16.81 2.78
C VAL A 205 -4.34 15.95 2.25
N LYS A 206 -5.54 16.53 2.14
CA LYS A 206 -6.63 15.97 1.37
C LYS A 206 -6.37 16.26 -0.11
N THR A 207 -6.41 15.24 -0.95
CA THR A 207 -6.09 15.38 -2.38
C THR A 207 -7.24 16.05 -3.12
N VAL A 208 -6.91 16.80 -4.17
CA VAL A 208 -7.88 17.63 -4.92
C VAL A 208 -8.11 17.18 -6.37
N GLY A 209 -7.40 16.14 -6.81
CA GLY A 209 -7.51 15.61 -8.17
C GLY A 209 -8.64 14.59 -8.34
N GLU A 210 -8.74 14.05 -9.56
CA GLU A 210 -9.74 13.03 -9.89
C GLU A 210 -9.48 11.72 -9.14
N LYS A 211 -10.56 11.12 -8.63
CA LYS A 211 -10.50 9.83 -7.95
C LYS A 211 -10.45 8.70 -8.99
N VAL A 212 -9.27 8.11 -9.20
CA VAL A 212 -9.09 6.96 -10.10
C VAL A 212 -9.12 5.67 -9.29
N ARG A 213 -10.07 4.80 -9.59
CA ARG A 213 -10.27 3.48 -8.95
C ARG A 213 -10.48 2.42 -10.05
N PRO A 214 -9.43 1.68 -10.43
CA PRO A 214 -9.56 0.61 -11.42
C PRO A 214 -10.63 -0.41 -11.01
N PRO A 215 -11.35 -1.03 -11.97
CA PRO A 215 -12.47 -1.93 -11.68
C PRO A 215 -12.03 -3.33 -11.20
N GLY A 216 -10.73 -3.58 -11.07
CA GLY A 216 -10.17 -4.89 -10.76
C GLY A 216 -8.82 -5.11 -11.41
N ILE A 217 -8.51 -6.36 -11.73
CA ILE A 217 -7.29 -6.71 -12.45
C ILE A 217 -7.53 -6.46 -13.94
N LEU A 218 -6.69 -5.62 -14.54
CA LEU A 218 -6.65 -5.42 -15.99
C LEU A 218 -5.71 -6.47 -16.61
N TRP A 219 -6.28 -7.62 -16.96
CA TRP A 219 -5.57 -8.84 -17.36
C TRP A 219 -4.71 -8.66 -18.61
N GLU A 220 -5.10 -7.77 -19.51
CA GLU A 220 -4.39 -7.40 -20.73
C GLU A 220 -3.04 -6.70 -20.47
N TYR A 221 -2.87 -6.12 -19.28
CA TYR A 221 -1.61 -5.48 -18.86
C TYR A 221 -0.78 -6.35 -17.91
N LEU A 222 -1.27 -7.53 -17.53
CA LEU A 222 -0.56 -8.43 -16.62
C LEU A 222 0.49 -9.25 -17.38
N SER A 223 1.76 -9.17 -16.94
CA SER A 223 2.82 -9.98 -17.54
C SER A 223 2.66 -11.47 -17.19
N ASN A 224 3.03 -12.34 -18.14
CA ASN A 224 3.07 -13.79 -17.93
C ASN A 224 3.99 -14.19 -16.77
N GLU A 225 5.08 -13.44 -16.55
CA GLU A 225 5.97 -13.65 -15.41
C GLU A 225 5.22 -13.54 -14.07
N LYS A 226 4.48 -12.45 -13.86
CA LYS A 226 3.71 -12.22 -12.62
C LYS A 226 2.57 -13.22 -12.48
N LEU A 227 1.85 -13.51 -13.56
CA LEU A 227 0.82 -14.53 -13.57
C LEU A 227 1.40 -15.90 -13.15
N ASN A 228 2.62 -16.22 -13.61
CA ASN A 228 3.28 -17.47 -13.27
C ASN A 228 3.82 -17.53 -11.84
N ALA A 229 4.30 -16.39 -11.32
CA ALA A 229 4.91 -16.28 -10.00
C ALA A 229 3.90 -16.17 -8.85
N ILE A 230 2.67 -15.73 -9.11
CA ILE A 230 1.66 -15.47 -8.07
C ILE A 230 0.53 -16.49 -8.19
N PRO A 231 0.47 -17.53 -7.31
CA PRO A 231 -0.54 -18.59 -7.39
C PRO A 231 -1.98 -18.07 -7.40
N LEU A 232 -2.24 -17.03 -6.62
CA LEU A 232 -3.55 -16.40 -6.52
C LEU A 232 -4.05 -15.82 -7.85
N LEU A 233 -3.15 -15.26 -8.67
CA LEU A 233 -3.51 -14.75 -9.99
C LEU A 233 -3.88 -15.88 -10.96
N LYS A 234 -3.21 -17.04 -10.87
CA LYS A 234 -3.58 -18.23 -11.67
C LYS A 234 -4.97 -18.73 -11.30
N LYS A 235 -5.26 -18.84 -9.99
CA LYS A 235 -6.57 -19.24 -9.48
C LYS A 235 -7.66 -18.30 -10.00
N LEU A 236 -7.48 -17.00 -9.83
CA LEU A 236 -8.42 -15.97 -10.31
C LEU A 236 -8.64 -16.02 -11.83
N LYS A 237 -7.56 -16.17 -12.61
CA LYS A 237 -7.66 -16.22 -14.08
C LYS A 237 -8.46 -17.44 -14.54
N SER A 238 -8.18 -18.60 -13.94
CA SER A 238 -8.92 -19.84 -14.21
C SER A 238 -10.42 -19.65 -13.97
N ILE A 239 -10.79 -19.10 -12.82
CA ILE A 239 -12.19 -18.82 -12.45
C ILE A 239 -12.84 -17.88 -13.48
N LYS A 240 -12.17 -16.79 -13.88
CA LYS A 240 -12.72 -15.88 -14.90
C LYS A 240 -12.89 -16.51 -16.27
N ASP A 241 -11.93 -17.33 -16.70
CA ASP A 241 -11.98 -18.02 -17.99
C ASP A 241 -13.10 -19.08 -18.02
N LEU A 242 -13.45 -19.66 -16.86
CA LEU A 242 -14.60 -20.54 -16.68
C LEU A 242 -15.94 -19.79 -16.84
N TYR A 243 -16.09 -18.58 -16.28
CA TYR A 243 -17.32 -17.79 -16.36
C TYR A 243 -17.46 -16.94 -17.64
N ARG A 244 -16.43 -16.90 -18.51
CA ARG A 244 -16.47 -16.26 -19.83
C ARG A 244 -16.87 -17.21 -20.97
N LYS A 245 -16.95 -18.51 -20.69
CA LYS A 245 -17.48 -19.53 -21.61
C LYS A 245 -18.96 -19.74 -21.35
#